data_AF-A0A3C0ME58-F1
#
_entry.id   AF-A0A3C0ME58-F1
#
_cell.length_a   1.000
_cell.length_b   1.000
_cell.length_c   1.000
_cell.angle_alpha   90.00
_cell.angle_beta   90.00
_cell.angle_gamma   90.00
#
_symmetry.space_group_name_H-M   'P 1'
#
loop_
_entity.id
_entity.type
_entity.pdbx_description
1 polymer ?
#
loop_
_entity_poly.entity_id
_entity_poly.type
_entity_poly.pdbx_seq_one_letter_code
_entity_poly.pdbx_strand_id
1 'polypeptide(L)'
;MREGDMNCGGRQPIAESLFTKYWGKAREGVAGEVSWHPLAYHSLDVAAVGQALFVARPALRSLLGRLTGLPDDIAQQWFLLALAWHDLGKFSDGFQAKAPHALESIGRDMPRANDYGHSALSLNLWDKALKERAEEGQWFGSGGERAFRWFLSASAGHHGSPVKCSGFPEPQESFRQPGFDDAMAFAAASHALLCPDGATAPESNESLSKRASWLVAGLAVLCDWVGSNTQWFKYRNPDWSLPDYWHD
;
A
#
# COMPACT_ATOMS: atom_id res chain seq x y z
N MET A 1 13.48 49.77 6.58
CA MET A 1 13.41 49.85 5.11
C MET A 1 14.73 49.32 4.56
N ARG A 2 14.83 48.20 3.85
CA ARG A 2 13.85 47.25 3.31
C ARG A 2 14.43 45.85 3.51
N GLU A 3 13.56 44.91 3.89
CA GLU A 3 13.77 43.48 3.73
C GLU A 3 13.79 43.15 2.23
N GLY A 4 14.61 42.16 1.85
CA GLY A 4 14.74 41.69 0.48
C GLY A 4 14.87 40.16 0.50
N ASP A 5 13.71 39.51 0.55
CA ASP A 5 13.34 38.23 -0.03
C ASP A 5 14.39 37.10 -0.05
N MET A 6 14.32 36.26 0.99
CA MET A 6 14.76 34.87 0.90
C MET A 6 13.76 34.10 0.05
N ASN A 7 14.20 33.71 -1.14
CA ASN A 7 13.46 32.86 -2.06
C ASN A 7 13.42 31.41 -1.53
N CYS A 8 12.34 31.06 -0.81
CA CYS A 8 12.02 29.68 -0.44
C CYS A 8 11.52 28.91 -1.68
N GLY A 9 12.45 28.39 -2.47
CA GLY A 9 12.17 27.49 -3.59
C GLY A 9 11.75 26.10 -3.14
N GLY A 10 10.59 25.97 -2.49
CA GLY A 10 9.94 24.69 -2.24
C GLY A 10 9.17 24.22 -3.47
N ARG A 11 9.77 23.38 -4.32
CA ARG A 11 9.05 22.53 -5.28
C ARG A 11 9.84 21.25 -5.56
N GLN A 12 9.44 20.18 -4.90
CA GLN A 12 9.37 18.86 -5.53
C GLN A 12 7.97 18.31 -5.21
N PRO A 13 7.05 18.27 -6.19
CA PRO A 13 6.23 17.05 -6.34
C PRO A 13 5.60 16.94 -7.75
N ILE A 14 6.27 16.30 -8.71
CA ILE A 14 5.58 15.87 -9.95
C ILE A 14 5.20 14.39 -9.83
N ALA A 15 6.11 13.55 -9.31
CA ALA A 15 5.91 12.11 -9.18
C ALA A 15 4.88 11.72 -8.09
N GLU A 16 4.87 12.38 -6.94
CA GLU A 16 3.89 12.06 -5.87
C GLU A 16 2.45 12.45 -6.24
N SER A 17 2.28 13.41 -7.15
CA SER A 17 0.96 13.88 -7.57
C SER A 17 0.21 12.92 -8.50
N LEU A 18 0.87 11.88 -9.02
CA LEU A 18 0.31 11.00 -10.05
C LEU A 18 -0.34 9.74 -9.46
N PHE A 19 0.30 9.09 -8.49
CA PHE A 19 -0.27 7.89 -7.85
C PHE A 19 -1.38 8.21 -6.82
N THR A 20 -1.51 9.45 -6.36
CA THR A 20 -2.65 9.88 -5.53
C THR A 20 -3.93 10.07 -6.36
N LYS A 21 -3.82 10.09 -7.69
CA LYS A 21 -4.95 10.14 -8.65
C LYS A 21 -5.48 8.76 -9.03
N TYR A 22 -5.55 7.88 -8.04
CA TYR A 22 -6.21 6.57 -8.11
C TYR A 22 -7.15 6.50 -6.94
N TRP A 23 -8.39 6.06 -7.14
CA TRP A 23 -9.31 5.90 -6.02
C TRP A 23 -9.11 4.52 -5.36
N GLY A 24 -9.09 4.49 -4.03
CA GLY A 24 -9.09 3.27 -3.23
C GLY A 24 -10.46 2.93 -2.64
N LYS A 25 -11.25 3.98 -2.37
CA LYS A 25 -12.66 3.93 -1.96
C LYS A 25 -13.44 4.96 -2.75
N ALA A 26 -14.66 4.63 -3.14
CA ALA A 26 -15.56 5.52 -3.86
C ALA A 26 -17.00 5.28 -3.38
N ARG A 27 -17.81 6.33 -3.41
CA ARG A 27 -19.25 6.31 -3.13
C ARG A 27 -19.97 7.24 -4.10
N GLU A 28 -21.25 7.02 -4.31
CA GLU A 28 -22.05 7.93 -5.11
C GLU A 28 -21.96 9.36 -4.56
N GLY A 29 -21.82 10.32 -5.47
CA GLY A 29 -21.58 11.72 -5.11
C GLY A 29 -22.79 12.33 -4.42
N VAL A 30 -22.56 12.92 -3.24
CA VAL A 30 -23.48 13.84 -2.59
C VAL A 30 -22.95 15.25 -2.80
N ALA A 31 -23.81 16.18 -3.22
CA ALA A 31 -23.41 17.55 -3.53
C ALA A 31 -22.68 18.20 -2.34
N GLY A 32 -21.46 18.70 -2.58
CA GLY A 32 -20.61 19.34 -1.57
C GLY A 32 -19.74 18.39 -0.73
N GLU A 33 -19.81 17.08 -0.96
CA GLU A 33 -18.95 16.10 -0.27
C GLU A 33 -17.96 15.43 -1.24
N VAL A 34 -16.78 15.07 -0.71
CA VAL A 34 -15.81 14.26 -1.45
C VAL A 34 -16.39 12.85 -1.66
N SER A 35 -16.46 12.42 -2.92
CA SER A 35 -17.09 11.15 -3.35
C SER A 35 -16.11 9.98 -3.41
N TRP A 36 -14.81 10.22 -3.29
CA TRP A 36 -13.80 9.17 -3.32
C TRP A 36 -12.62 9.50 -2.42
N HIS A 37 -11.82 8.49 -2.13
CA HIS A 37 -10.62 8.62 -1.32
C HIS A 37 -9.42 8.03 -2.07
N PRO A 38 -8.28 8.75 -2.14
CA PRO A 38 -7.08 8.26 -2.79
C PRO A 38 -6.65 6.89 -2.29
N LEU A 39 -6.25 6.04 -3.22
CA LEU A 39 -5.76 4.70 -2.95
C LEU A 39 -4.54 4.75 -2.05
N ALA A 40 -3.61 5.65 -2.36
CA ALA A 40 -2.41 5.84 -1.55
C ALA A 40 -2.74 6.24 -0.10
N TYR A 41 -3.78 7.05 0.11
CA TYR A 41 -4.23 7.45 1.43
C TYR A 41 -4.91 6.30 2.17
N HIS A 42 -5.84 5.57 1.53
CA HIS A 42 -6.44 4.35 2.11
C HIS A 42 -5.36 3.35 2.54
N SER A 43 -4.35 3.12 1.69
CA SER A 43 -3.22 2.26 2.03
C SER A 43 -2.47 2.73 3.28
N LEU A 44 -2.27 4.04 3.44
CA LEU A 44 -1.65 4.62 4.64
C LEU A 44 -2.58 4.56 5.85
N ASP A 45 -3.89 4.74 5.69
CA ASP A 45 -4.87 4.59 6.78
C ASP A 45 -4.79 3.19 7.40
N VAL A 46 -4.79 2.16 6.55
CA VAL A 46 -4.69 0.76 6.99
C VAL A 46 -3.35 0.52 7.70
N ALA A 47 -2.24 1.05 7.18
CA ALA A 47 -0.94 0.97 7.84
C ALA A 47 -0.93 1.73 9.19
N ALA A 48 -1.54 2.91 9.26
CA ALA A 48 -1.63 3.72 10.48
C ALA A 48 -2.42 2.99 11.57
N VAL A 49 -3.51 2.29 11.20
CA VAL A 49 -4.23 1.41 12.13
C VAL A 49 -3.32 0.29 12.64
N GLY A 50 -2.53 -0.34 11.77
CA GLY A 50 -1.55 -1.36 12.17
C GLY A 50 -0.52 -0.83 13.16
N GLN A 51 -0.03 0.39 12.95
CA GLN A 51 0.90 1.06 13.86
C GLN A 51 0.25 1.35 15.21
N ALA A 52 -0.94 1.96 15.20
CA ALA A 52 -1.71 2.27 16.40
C ALA A 52 -2.05 0.99 17.19
N LEU A 53 -2.36 -0.11 16.50
CA LEU A 53 -2.60 -1.41 17.13
C LEU A 53 -1.38 -1.91 17.90
N PHE A 54 -0.18 -1.82 17.33
CA PHE A 54 1.05 -2.23 18.03
C PHE A 54 1.44 -1.30 19.16
N VAL A 55 1.18 0.01 19.05
CA VAL A 55 1.33 0.94 20.17
C VAL A 55 0.37 0.58 21.31
N ALA A 56 -0.90 0.31 20.99
CA ALA A 56 -1.92 -0.04 21.98
C ALA A 56 -1.74 -1.45 22.56
N ARG A 57 -1.09 -2.36 21.82
CA ARG A 57 -0.88 -3.76 22.19
C ARG A 57 0.56 -4.21 21.87
N PRO A 58 1.57 -3.76 22.64
CA PRO A 58 2.97 -4.12 22.40
C PRO A 58 3.23 -5.63 22.40
N ALA A 59 2.46 -6.40 23.18
CA ALA A 59 2.54 -7.86 23.22
C ALA A 59 2.23 -8.52 21.86
N LEU A 60 1.37 -7.91 21.02
CA LEU A 60 1.11 -8.41 19.67
C LEU A 60 2.31 -8.19 18.74
N ARG A 61 2.98 -7.03 18.86
CA ARG A 61 4.24 -6.77 18.13
C ARG A 61 5.30 -7.80 18.49
N SER A 62 5.53 -8.03 19.78
CA SER A 62 6.50 -9.02 20.23
C SER A 62 6.10 -10.46 19.89
N LEU A 63 4.81 -10.76 19.82
CA LEU A 63 4.34 -12.05 19.31
C LEU A 63 4.69 -12.22 17.83
N LEU A 64 4.46 -11.19 17.02
CA LEU A 64 4.79 -11.22 15.60
C LEU A 64 6.30 -11.42 15.39
N GLY A 65 7.16 -10.65 16.09
CA GLY A 65 8.62 -10.82 16.05
C GLY A 65 9.07 -12.24 16.41
N ARG A 66 8.52 -12.81 17.51
CA ARG A 66 8.82 -14.21 17.89
C ARG A 66 8.39 -15.24 16.86
N LEU A 67 7.21 -15.07 16.23
CA LEU A 67 6.69 -16.02 15.25
C LEU A 67 7.46 -15.99 13.92
N THR A 68 8.02 -14.84 13.57
CA THR A 68 8.76 -14.62 12.32
C THR A 68 10.27 -14.83 12.50
N GLY A 69 10.75 -14.76 13.75
CA GLY A 69 12.19 -14.75 14.07
C GLY A 69 12.85 -13.40 13.80
N LEU A 70 12.06 -12.35 13.57
CA LEU A 70 12.54 -11.00 13.30
C LEU A 70 12.64 -10.18 14.59
N PRO A 71 13.55 -9.19 14.65
CA PRO A 71 13.46 -8.10 15.62
C PRO A 71 12.07 -7.44 15.58
N ASP A 72 11.56 -7.01 16.75
CA ASP A 72 10.20 -6.48 16.90
C ASP A 72 9.91 -5.26 16.02
N ASP A 73 10.91 -4.39 15.84
CA ASP A 73 10.88 -3.20 14.98
C ASP A 73 10.81 -3.57 13.50
N ILE A 74 11.64 -4.53 13.06
CA ILE A 74 11.61 -5.02 11.67
C ILE A 74 10.30 -5.75 11.37
N ALA A 75 9.82 -6.58 12.31
CA ALA A 75 8.53 -7.27 12.19
C ALA A 75 7.37 -6.27 12.07
N GLN A 76 7.43 -5.17 12.83
CA GLN A 76 6.48 -4.07 12.71
C GLN A 76 6.57 -3.42 11.33
N GLN A 77 7.75 -2.98 10.89
CA GLN A 77 7.92 -2.33 9.58
C GLN A 77 7.43 -3.20 8.42
N TRP A 78 7.77 -4.50 8.43
CA TRP A 78 7.29 -5.45 7.43
C TRP A 78 5.77 -5.57 7.42
N PHE A 79 5.15 -5.59 8.61
CA PHE A 79 3.70 -5.61 8.72
C PHE A 79 3.08 -4.33 8.18
N LEU A 80 3.57 -3.15 8.58
CA LEU A 80 3.04 -1.86 8.11
C LEU A 80 3.16 -1.72 6.59
N LEU A 81 4.29 -2.14 6.02
CA LEU A 81 4.50 -2.10 4.58
C LEU A 81 3.59 -3.09 3.83
N ALA A 82 3.42 -4.30 4.35
CA ALA A 82 2.48 -5.27 3.79
C ALA A 82 1.03 -4.78 3.84
N LEU A 83 0.65 -4.02 4.88
CA LEU A 83 -0.62 -3.32 4.95
C LEU A 83 -0.71 -2.21 3.90
N ALA A 84 0.30 -1.36 3.76
CA ALA A 84 0.28 -0.32 2.73
C ALA A 84 0.16 -0.90 1.31
N TRP A 85 0.65 -2.12 1.09
CA TRP A 85 0.66 -2.79 -0.21
C TRP A 85 -0.47 -3.79 -0.42
N HIS A 86 -1.37 -4.00 0.56
CA HIS A 86 -2.46 -4.99 0.47
C HIS A 86 -3.32 -4.81 -0.80
N ASP A 87 -3.51 -3.56 -1.20
CA ASP A 87 -4.41 -3.10 -2.25
C ASP A 87 -3.68 -2.55 -3.50
N LEU A 88 -2.38 -2.85 -3.70
CA LEU A 88 -1.65 -2.42 -4.91
C LEU A 88 -2.38 -2.78 -6.21
N GLY A 89 -3.11 -3.88 -6.25
CA GLY A 89 -3.92 -4.27 -7.41
C GLY A 89 -5.03 -3.28 -7.77
N LYS A 90 -5.39 -2.33 -6.90
CA LYS A 90 -6.35 -1.28 -7.20
C LYS A 90 -5.81 -0.23 -8.15
N PHE A 91 -4.49 -0.15 -8.38
CA PHE A 91 -3.92 0.65 -9.46
C PHE A 91 -4.28 0.11 -10.86
N SER A 92 -4.80 -1.12 -10.94
CA SER A 92 -5.19 -1.72 -12.21
C SER A 92 -6.37 -1.02 -12.87
N ASP A 93 -6.35 -1.00 -14.19
CA ASP A 93 -7.37 -0.45 -15.06
C ASP A 93 -8.76 -1.05 -14.76
N GLY A 94 -8.83 -2.38 -14.63
CA GLY A 94 -10.07 -3.10 -14.38
C GLY A 94 -10.70 -2.74 -13.03
N PHE A 95 -9.88 -2.48 -12.00
CA PHE A 95 -10.39 -1.97 -10.73
C PHE A 95 -10.85 -0.52 -10.85
N GLN A 96 -10.02 0.36 -11.42
CA GLN A 96 -10.34 1.78 -11.52
C GLN A 96 -11.62 2.05 -12.34
N ALA A 97 -11.91 1.23 -13.35
CA ALA A 97 -13.14 1.30 -14.16
C ALA A 97 -14.44 1.06 -13.37
N LYS A 98 -14.38 0.49 -12.16
CA LYS A 98 -15.57 0.17 -11.35
C LYS A 98 -16.32 1.40 -10.83
N ALA A 99 -15.67 2.56 -10.77
CA ALA A 99 -16.27 3.81 -10.33
C ALA A 99 -16.07 4.93 -11.38
N PRO A 100 -16.86 4.95 -12.47
CA PRO A 100 -16.72 5.94 -13.53
C PRO A 100 -16.80 7.40 -13.03
N HIS A 101 -17.68 7.66 -12.06
CA HIS A 101 -17.82 9.00 -11.45
C HIS A 101 -16.54 9.47 -10.75
N ALA A 102 -15.80 8.56 -10.11
CA ALA A 102 -14.53 8.88 -9.46
C ALA A 102 -13.49 9.20 -10.53
N LEU A 103 -13.39 8.38 -11.58
CA LEU A 103 -12.48 8.61 -12.71
C LEU A 103 -12.72 9.96 -13.40
N GLU A 104 -13.99 10.28 -13.66
CA GLU A 104 -14.38 11.58 -14.23
C GLU A 104 -13.93 12.74 -13.35
N SER A 105 -14.14 12.64 -12.03
CA SER A 105 -13.71 13.68 -11.08
C SER A 105 -12.18 13.81 -10.97
N ILE A 106 -11.44 12.73 -11.17
CA ILE A 106 -9.97 12.72 -11.19
C ILE A 106 -9.44 13.28 -12.52
N GLY A 107 -10.25 13.27 -13.58
CA GLY A 107 -9.87 13.66 -14.94
C GLY A 107 -9.06 12.59 -15.67
N ARG A 108 -9.36 11.31 -15.42
CA ARG A 108 -8.74 10.17 -16.11
C ARG A 108 -9.68 9.55 -17.12
N ASP A 109 -9.13 9.12 -18.25
CA ASP A 109 -9.88 8.38 -19.24
C ASP A 109 -10.36 7.04 -18.67
N MET A 110 -11.56 6.62 -19.08
CA MET A 110 -12.11 5.31 -18.75
C MET A 110 -11.22 4.21 -19.34
N PRO A 111 -10.54 3.40 -18.51
CA PRO A 111 -9.71 2.35 -19.02
C PRO A 111 -10.56 1.19 -19.51
N ARG A 112 -10.12 0.53 -20.58
CA ARG A 112 -10.65 -0.77 -21.03
C ARG A 112 -9.74 -1.87 -20.51
N ALA A 113 -10.20 -2.65 -19.53
CA ALA A 113 -9.50 -3.85 -19.08
C ALA A 113 -10.47 -4.79 -18.37
N ASN A 114 -10.12 -6.08 -18.36
CA ASN A 114 -10.81 -7.06 -17.53
C ASN A 114 -10.43 -6.83 -16.06
N ASP A 115 -11.39 -7.07 -15.16
CA ASP A 115 -11.12 -7.12 -13.73
C ASP A 115 -10.68 -8.53 -13.32
N TYR A 116 -9.39 -8.68 -13.01
CA TYR A 116 -8.81 -9.94 -12.54
C TYR A 116 -8.83 -10.07 -11.00
N GLY A 117 -9.44 -9.11 -10.30
CA GLY A 117 -9.47 -9.04 -8.84
C GLY A 117 -8.21 -8.40 -8.27
N HIS A 118 -8.37 -7.31 -7.51
CA HIS A 118 -7.24 -6.51 -7.05
C HIS A 118 -6.32 -7.26 -6.08
N SER A 119 -6.84 -8.13 -5.20
CA SER A 119 -6.00 -8.97 -4.34
C SER A 119 -5.03 -9.85 -5.11
N ALA A 120 -5.49 -10.43 -6.22
CA ALA A 120 -4.66 -11.23 -7.11
C ALA A 120 -3.60 -10.39 -7.81
N LEU A 121 -4.01 -9.22 -8.29
CA LEU A 121 -3.13 -8.29 -8.98
C LEU A 121 -2.07 -7.67 -8.06
N SER A 122 -2.33 -7.48 -6.76
CA SER A 122 -1.32 -7.07 -5.78
C SER A 122 -0.16 -8.07 -5.71
N LEU A 123 -0.47 -9.38 -5.65
CA LEU A 123 0.57 -10.42 -5.61
C LEU A 123 1.23 -10.66 -6.95
N ASN A 124 0.48 -10.57 -8.05
CA ASN A 124 1.07 -10.66 -9.38
C ASN A 124 2.07 -9.52 -9.62
N LEU A 125 1.73 -8.28 -9.26
CA LEU A 125 2.64 -7.14 -9.36
C LEU A 125 3.92 -7.36 -8.53
N TRP A 126 3.78 -7.93 -7.32
CA TRP A 126 4.93 -8.34 -6.51
C TRP A 126 5.80 -9.38 -7.20
N ASP A 127 5.22 -10.52 -7.57
CA ASP A 127 5.96 -11.66 -8.11
C ASP A 127 6.64 -11.35 -9.46
N LYS A 128 6.09 -10.42 -10.25
CA LYS A 128 6.52 -10.13 -11.61
C LYS A 128 7.34 -8.84 -11.77
N ALA A 129 7.29 -7.91 -10.83
CA ALA A 129 7.95 -6.61 -10.98
C ALA A 129 8.50 -6.04 -9.67
N LEU A 130 7.65 -5.86 -8.65
CA LEU A 130 8.06 -5.14 -7.44
C LEU A 130 9.13 -5.89 -6.63
N LYS A 131 9.15 -7.22 -6.68
CA LYS A 131 10.20 -8.03 -6.07
C LYS A 131 11.59 -7.69 -6.62
N GLU A 132 11.74 -7.58 -7.95
CA GLU A 132 13.03 -7.24 -8.58
C GLU A 132 13.51 -5.86 -8.11
N ARG A 133 12.61 -4.87 -8.11
CA ARG A 133 12.92 -3.53 -7.59
C ARG A 133 13.30 -3.54 -6.09
N ALA A 134 12.65 -4.38 -5.29
CA ALA A 134 12.98 -4.55 -3.88
C ALA A 134 14.37 -5.19 -3.69
N GLU A 135 14.72 -6.18 -4.53
CA GLU A 135 16.05 -6.83 -4.54
C GLU A 135 17.14 -5.83 -4.95
N GLU A 136 16.92 -5.04 -6.01
CA GLU A 136 17.86 -3.99 -6.44
C GLU A 136 18.05 -2.91 -5.36
N GLY A 137 16.96 -2.52 -4.70
CA GLY A 137 16.98 -1.55 -3.62
C GLY A 137 17.45 -2.10 -2.28
N GLN A 138 17.71 -3.41 -2.18
CA GLN A 138 18.05 -4.12 -0.94
C GLN A 138 17.04 -3.85 0.21
N TRP A 139 15.76 -3.66 -0.11
CA TRP A 139 14.74 -3.23 0.84
C TRP A 139 14.60 -4.16 2.05
N PHE A 140 14.74 -5.47 1.82
CA PHE A 140 14.60 -6.49 2.85
C PHE A 140 15.93 -7.21 3.17
N GLY A 141 17.03 -6.77 2.57
CA GLY A 141 18.31 -7.48 2.57
C GLY A 141 18.26 -8.77 1.73
N SER A 142 19.43 -9.25 1.29
CA SER A 142 19.55 -10.40 0.39
C SER A 142 18.68 -11.61 0.81
N GLY A 143 17.60 -11.85 0.07
CA GLY A 143 16.71 -13.01 0.25
C GLY A 143 15.53 -12.76 1.20
N GLY A 144 15.44 -11.59 1.83
CA GLY A 144 14.34 -11.21 2.70
C GLY A 144 13.00 -11.09 1.98
N GLU A 145 13.02 -10.84 0.68
CA GLU A 145 11.85 -10.77 -0.21
C GLU A 145 11.02 -12.06 -0.18
N ARG A 146 11.68 -13.22 -0.05
CA ARG A 146 11.01 -14.53 0.03
C ARG A 146 10.18 -14.64 1.31
N ALA A 147 10.72 -14.16 2.42
CA ALA A 147 10.03 -14.13 3.70
C ALA A 147 8.93 -13.05 3.71
N PHE A 148 9.23 -11.84 3.22
CA PHE A 148 8.29 -10.73 3.13
C PHE A 148 7.07 -11.06 2.25
N ARG A 149 7.26 -11.84 1.18
CA ARG A 149 6.15 -12.31 0.32
C ARG A 149 5.02 -12.96 1.13
N TRP A 150 5.31 -13.62 2.26
CA TRP A 150 4.28 -14.22 3.12
C TRP A 150 3.46 -13.19 3.90
N PHE A 151 4.05 -12.04 4.26
CA PHE A 151 3.31 -10.92 4.84
C PHE A 151 2.39 -10.28 3.80
N LEU A 152 2.91 -10.05 2.59
CA LEU A 152 2.13 -9.49 1.51
C LEU A 152 1.00 -10.43 1.07
N SER A 153 1.27 -11.73 0.93
CA SER A 153 0.25 -12.74 0.61
C SER A 153 -0.85 -12.83 1.65
N ALA A 154 -0.52 -12.69 2.93
CA ALA A 154 -1.51 -12.66 4.00
C ALA A 154 -2.39 -11.40 3.92
N SER A 155 -1.78 -10.24 3.66
CA SER A 155 -2.47 -8.95 3.57
C SER A 155 -3.33 -8.84 2.30
N ALA A 156 -2.88 -9.38 1.17
CA ALA A 156 -3.66 -9.45 -0.06
C ALA A 156 -4.93 -10.34 0.08
N GLY A 157 -4.91 -11.32 0.99
CA GLY A 157 -6.05 -12.18 1.31
C GLY A 157 -7.14 -11.53 2.18
N HIS A 158 -7.13 -10.21 2.35
CA HIS A 158 -8.02 -9.46 3.26
C HIS A 158 -9.53 -9.59 2.97
N HIS A 159 -9.94 -10.14 1.81
CA HIS A 159 -11.35 -10.51 1.54
C HIS A 159 -11.76 -11.86 2.13
N GLY A 160 -10.96 -12.42 3.05
CA GLY A 160 -11.30 -13.64 3.79
C GLY A 160 -10.92 -14.94 3.10
N SER A 161 -10.04 -14.89 2.10
CA SER A 161 -9.52 -16.10 1.44
C SER A 161 -8.11 -15.87 0.86
N PRO A 162 -7.21 -16.85 0.95
CA PRO A 162 -5.92 -16.78 0.27
C PRO A 162 -6.08 -16.58 -1.24
N VAL A 163 -5.20 -15.76 -1.82
CA VAL A 163 -5.16 -15.51 -3.25
C VAL A 163 -4.70 -16.78 -3.99
N LYS A 164 -5.42 -17.16 -5.05
CA LYS A 164 -5.04 -18.30 -5.92
C LYS A 164 -3.94 -17.87 -6.88
N CYS A 165 -2.75 -18.47 -6.80
CA CYS A 165 -1.55 -18.03 -7.52
C CYS A 165 -1.38 -18.58 -8.96
N SER A 166 -2.43 -18.66 -9.79
CA SER A 166 -2.30 -19.28 -11.12
C SER A 166 -3.05 -18.55 -12.23
N GLY A 167 -2.44 -18.47 -13.41
CA GLY A 167 -3.09 -17.96 -14.63
C GLY A 167 -3.23 -16.45 -14.70
N PHE A 168 -2.34 -15.71 -14.04
CA PHE A 168 -2.36 -14.25 -14.08
C PHE A 168 -1.79 -13.72 -15.41
N PRO A 169 -2.34 -12.63 -15.95
CA PRO A 169 -1.73 -11.93 -17.07
C PRO A 169 -0.38 -11.31 -16.67
N GLU A 170 0.39 -10.84 -17.66
CA GLU A 170 1.53 -9.97 -17.37
C GLU A 170 1.03 -8.65 -16.75
N PRO A 171 1.72 -8.07 -15.75
CA PRO A 171 1.24 -6.89 -15.05
C PRO A 171 0.83 -5.75 -16.00
N GLN A 172 1.59 -5.52 -17.06
CA GLN A 172 1.34 -4.45 -18.03
C GLN A 172 0.00 -4.59 -18.77
N GLU A 173 -0.62 -5.77 -18.78
CA GLU A 173 -1.96 -5.98 -19.34
C GLU A 173 -3.06 -5.47 -18.38
N SER A 174 -2.80 -5.48 -17.07
CA SER A 174 -3.75 -5.05 -16.03
C SER A 174 -3.48 -3.64 -15.52
N PHE A 175 -2.22 -3.22 -15.54
CA PHE A 175 -1.74 -1.89 -15.13
C PHE A 175 -1.17 -1.19 -16.36
N ARG A 176 -2.02 -0.63 -17.22
CA ARG A 176 -1.51 0.08 -18.41
C ARG A 176 -0.90 1.41 -18.00
N GLN A 177 0.07 1.87 -18.77
CA GLN A 177 0.73 3.14 -18.48
C GLN A 177 -0.27 4.32 -18.47
N PRO A 178 -0.15 5.25 -17.50
CA PRO A 178 0.93 5.37 -16.51
C PRO A 178 0.76 4.49 -15.23
N GLY A 179 -0.28 3.67 -15.12
CA GLY A 179 -0.62 2.98 -13.87
C GLY A 179 0.34 1.93 -13.36
N PHE A 180 1.13 1.32 -14.23
CA PHE A 180 2.24 0.49 -13.77
C PHE A 180 3.30 1.34 -13.07
N ASP A 181 3.73 2.44 -13.68
CA ASP A 181 4.75 3.33 -13.11
C ASP A 181 4.26 3.97 -11.81
N ASP A 182 2.99 4.38 -11.75
CA ASP A 182 2.37 4.95 -10.56
C ASP A 182 2.30 3.95 -9.40
N ALA A 183 1.96 2.68 -9.67
CA ALA A 183 1.96 1.63 -8.65
C ALA A 183 3.37 1.36 -8.10
N MET A 184 4.37 1.31 -8.99
CA MET A 184 5.77 1.10 -8.60
C MET A 184 6.35 2.31 -7.85
N ALA A 185 5.95 3.53 -8.24
CA ALA A 185 6.32 4.78 -7.56
C ALA A 185 5.70 4.85 -6.16
N PHE A 186 4.42 4.52 -6.02
CA PHE A 186 3.75 4.44 -4.72
C PHE A 186 4.42 3.40 -3.81
N ALA A 187 4.76 2.22 -4.33
CA ALA A 187 5.43 1.19 -3.55
C ALA A 187 6.79 1.68 -3.02
N ALA A 188 7.60 2.33 -3.87
CA ALA A 188 8.87 2.89 -3.44
C ALA A 188 8.72 4.04 -2.43
N ALA A 189 7.76 4.94 -2.64
CA ALA A 189 7.49 6.06 -1.74
C ALA A 189 6.99 5.60 -0.36
N SER A 190 6.06 4.64 -0.33
CA SER A 190 5.57 4.06 0.92
C SER A 190 6.63 3.23 1.66
N HIS A 191 7.52 2.53 0.95
CA HIS A 191 8.69 1.89 1.58
C HIS A 191 9.60 2.93 2.24
N ALA A 192 9.97 4.00 1.54
CA ALA A 192 10.82 5.06 2.09
C ALA A 192 10.19 5.74 3.32
N LEU A 193 8.87 5.94 3.30
CA LEU A 193 8.11 6.56 4.39
C LEU A 193 8.00 5.65 5.63
N LEU A 194 7.65 4.38 5.42
CA LEU A 194 7.33 3.45 6.52
C LEU A 194 8.56 2.70 7.07
N CYS A 195 9.65 2.67 6.29
CA CYS A 195 10.90 2.00 6.63
C CYS A 195 12.11 2.97 6.53
N PRO A 196 12.10 4.13 7.22
CA PRO A 196 13.11 5.17 7.05
C PRO A 196 14.53 4.71 7.46
N ASP A 197 14.62 3.84 8.46
CA ASP A 197 15.88 3.24 8.93
C ASP A 197 16.22 1.92 8.21
N GLY A 198 15.47 1.59 7.14
CA GLY A 198 15.53 0.33 6.43
C GLY A 198 14.69 -0.77 7.10
N ALA A 199 14.28 -1.76 6.30
CA ALA A 199 13.53 -2.94 6.73
C ALA A 199 14.33 -4.23 6.50
N THR A 200 15.66 -4.15 6.54
CA THR A 200 16.53 -5.25 6.16
C THR A 200 16.52 -6.37 7.19
N ALA A 201 16.26 -7.61 6.77
CA ALA A 201 16.38 -8.82 7.57
C ALA A 201 17.02 -9.96 6.75
N PRO A 202 18.35 -9.94 6.56
CA PRO A 202 19.04 -10.98 5.80
C PRO A 202 18.89 -12.38 6.42
N GLU A 203 18.75 -12.45 7.76
CA GLU A 203 18.52 -13.70 8.51
C GLU A 203 17.03 -14.09 8.60
N SER A 204 16.16 -13.44 7.83
CA SER A 204 14.73 -13.75 7.82
C SER A 204 14.46 -15.18 7.36
N ASN A 205 13.45 -15.80 7.98
CA ASN A 205 13.11 -17.19 7.74
C ASN A 205 11.75 -17.31 7.04
N GLU A 206 11.78 -17.84 5.82
CA GLU A 206 10.58 -18.01 5.01
C GLU A 206 9.54 -18.94 5.66
N SER A 207 9.97 -20.03 6.29
CA SER A 207 9.06 -20.99 6.94
C SER A 207 8.42 -20.43 8.21
N LEU A 208 9.14 -19.59 8.97
CA LEU A 208 8.58 -18.86 10.10
C LEU A 208 7.57 -17.80 9.61
N SER A 209 7.92 -17.02 8.58
CA SER A 209 7.03 -16.02 7.98
C SER A 209 5.76 -16.65 7.40
N LYS A 210 5.88 -17.83 6.76
CA LYS A 210 4.73 -18.62 6.29
C LYS A 210 3.81 -19.04 7.43
N ARG A 211 4.35 -19.45 8.58
CA ARG A 211 3.52 -19.79 9.75
C ARG A 211 2.86 -18.55 10.36
N ALA A 212 3.61 -17.46 10.47
CA ALA A 212 3.11 -16.18 10.98
C ALA A 212 2.03 -15.56 10.08
N SER A 213 1.98 -15.92 8.80
CA SER A 213 1.02 -15.39 7.81
C SER A 213 -0.44 -15.51 8.25
N TRP A 214 -0.82 -16.51 9.06
CA TRP A 214 -2.17 -16.63 9.62
C TRP A 214 -2.51 -15.52 10.60
N LEU A 215 -1.57 -15.16 11.48
CA LEU A 215 -1.73 -14.04 12.39
C LEU A 215 -1.77 -12.73 11.58
N VAL A 216 -0.83 -12.56 10.64
CA VAL A 216 -0.77 -11.38 9.77
C VAL A 216 -2.10 -11.19 9.02
N ALA A 217 -2.69 -12.25 8.48
CA ALA A 217 -3.97 -12.17 7.75
C ALA A 217 -5.10 -11.66 8.67
N GLY A 218 -5.24 -12.20 9.88
CA GLY A 218 -6.26 -11.75 10.82
C GLY A 218 -6.08 -10.29 11.24
N LEU A 219 -4.83 -9.86 11.48
CA LEU A 219 -4.53 -8.47 11.79
C LEU A 219 -4.77 -7.55 10.58
N ALA A 220 -4.42 -7.98 9.37
CA ALA A 220 -4.63 -7.20 8.15
C ALA A 220 -6.11 -6.96 7.85
N VAL A 221 -6.97 -7.98 8.01
CA VAL A 221 -8.42 -7.82 7.89
C VAL A 221 -8.95 -6.80 8.90
N LEU A 222 -8.53 -6.89 10.17
CA LEU A 222 -8.90 -5.92 11.19
C LEU A 222 -8.48 -4.50 10.80
N CYS A 223 -7.24 -4.34 10.33
CA CYS A 223 -6.71 -3.03 9.94
C CYS A 223 -7.47 -2.45 8.74
N ASP A 224 -7.77 -3.24 7.71
CA ASP A 224 -8.53 -2.77 6.54
C ASP A 224 -9.97 -2.38 6.92
N TRP A 225 -10.62 -3.14 7.81
CA TRP A 225 -11.96 -2.79 8.29
C TRP A 225 -12.00 -1.47 9.05
N VAL A 226 -11.04 -1.25 9.96
CA VAL A 226 -10.94 0.00 10.72
C VAL A 226 -10.53 1.16 9.81
N GLY A 227 -9.54 0.94 8.94
CA GLY A 227 -9.07 1.92 7.95
C GLY A 227 -10.14 2.33 6.94
N SER A 228 -11.11 1.44 6.68
CA SER A 228 -12.26 1.74 5.81
C SER A 228 -13.40 2.52 6.48
N ASN A 229 -13.32 2.79 7.79
CA ASN A 229 -14.40 3.46 8.51
C ASN A 229 -14.35 4.98 8.30
N THR A 230 -15.32 5.50 7.54
CA THR A 230 -15.41 6.93 7.19
C THR A 230 -15.68 7.86 8.36
N GLN A 231 -16.05 7.34 9.55
CA GLN A 231 -16.12 8.15 10.77
C GLN A 231 -14.73 8.55 11.28
N TRP A 232 -13.73 7.68 11.07
CA TRP A 232 -12.34 7.91 11.50
C TRP A 232 -11.48 8.38 10.33
N PHE A 233 -11.62 7.76 9.16
CA PHE A 233 -10.89 8.08 7.94
C PHE A 233 -11.83 8.70 6.90
N LYS A 234 -12.04 10.02 7.03
CA LYS A 234 -12.89 10.78 6.10
C LYS A 234 -12.26 10.80 4.71
N TYR A 235 -13.10 10.81 3.69
CA TYR A 235 -12.61 11.00 2.31
C TYR A 235 -11.94 12.36 2.17
N ARG A 236 -10.86 12.40 1.39
CA ARG A 236 -9.96 13.54 1.20
C ARG A 236 -9.66 13.70 -0.27
N ASN A 237 -9.44 14.93 -0.70
CA ASN A 237 -8.86 15.21 -2.01
C ASN A 237 -7.36 14.85 -2.01
N PRO A 238 -6.77 14.49 -3.16
CA PRO A 238 -5.37 14.09 -3.30
C PRO A 238 -4.38 15.28 -3.22
N ASP A 239 -4.55 16.16 -2.24
CA ASP A 239 -3.88 17.46 -2.19
C ASP A 239 -2.61 17.46 -1.32
N TRP A 240 -2.34 16.35 -0.61
CA TRP A 240 -1.23 16.21 0.33
C TRP A 240 -0.17 15.24 -0.17
N SER A 241 1.08 15.49 0.21
CA SER A 241 2.15 14.51 0.06
C SER A 241 1.89 13.30 0.97
N LEU A 242 2.53 12.15 0.69
CA LEU A 242 2.40 10.98 1.57
C LEU A 242 2.91 11.26 3.00
N PRO A 243 4.07 11.92 3.21
CA PRO A 243 4.51 12.28 4.56
C PRO A 243 3.55 13.21 5.29
N ASP A 244 3.01 14.23 4.61
CA ASP A 244 2.05 15.16 5.24
C ASP A 244 0.77 14.41 5.66
N TYR A 245 0.26 13.54 4.79
CA TYR A 245 -0.91 12.71 5.10
C TYR A 245 -0.67 11.71 6.23
N TRP A 246 0.50 11.10 6.28
CA TRP A 246 0.86 10.15 7.34
C TRP A 246 0.95 10.79 8.73
N HIS A 247 1.19 12.09 8.81
CA HIS A 247 1.41 12.82 10.07
C HIS A 247 0.20 13.66 10.55
N ASP A 248 -0.91 13.69 9.80
CA ASP A 248 -2.19 14.30 10.23
C ASP A 248 -2.93 13.44 11.25
#